data_AF-A0A920J069-F1
#
_entry.id   AF-A0A920J069-F1
#
_cell.length_a   1.000
_cell.length_b   1.000
_cell.length_c   1.000
_cell.angle_alpha   90.00
_cell.angle_beta   90.00
_cell.angle_gamma   90.00
#
_symmetry.space_group_name_H-M   'P 1'
#
loop_
_entity.id
_entity.type
_entity.pdbx_description
1 polymer ?
#
loop_
_entity_poly.entity_id
_entity_poly.type
_entity_poly.pdbx_seq_one_letter_code
_entity_poly.pdbx_strand_id
1 'polypeptide(L)' 'MALALFYQGIIIAGFGFIGQTWLLKNYLPSKVTIISLSQPVFGVFLAWIILNETPGIELVFATILVVIGSYISVKK' A
#
# COMPACT_ATOMS: atom_id res chain seq x y z
N MET A 1 10.18 20.50 6.83
CA MET A 1 9.39 20.36 5.58
C MET A 1 10.22 19.86 4.39
N ALA A 2 11.31 20.53 4.00
CA ALA A 2 12.10 20.13 2.83
C ALA A 2 12.63 18.67 2.90
N LEU A 3 13.10 18.21 4.07
CA LEU A 3 13.55 16.83 4.29
C LEU A 3 12.44 15.78 4.10
N ALA A 4 11.22 16.07 4.56
CA ALA A 4 10.07 15.17 4.38
C ALA A 4 9.66 15.06 2.90
N LEU A 5 9.67 16.19 2.17
CA LEU A 5 9.43 16.20 0.73
C LEU A 5 10.48 15.41 -0.05
N PHE A 6 11.76 15.52 0.37
CA PHE A 6 12.85 14.77 -0.24
C PHE A 6 12.69 13.26 -0.01
N TYR A 7 12.37 12.85 1.23
CA TYR A 7 12.11 11.46 1.57
C TYR A 7 10.89 10.90 0.81
N GLN A 8 9.77 11.62 0.78
CA GLN A 8 8.56 11.21 0.07
C GLN A 8 8.79 11.13 -1.44
N GLY A 9 9.45 12.12 -2.04
CA GLY A 9 9.61 12.23 -3.48
C GLY A 9 10.69 11.32 -4.05
N ILE A 10 11.87 11.29 -3.44
CA ILE A 10 13.01 10.55 -3.99
C ILE A 10 13.01 9.11 -3.48
N ILE A 11 12.80 8.92 -2.17
CA ILE A 11 12.84 7.58 -1.59
C ILE A 11 11.51 6.86 -1.83
N ILE A 12 10.38 7.38 -1.37
CA ILE A 12 9.10 6.65 -1.50
C ILE A 12 8.63 6.59 -2.96
N ALA A 13 8.48 7.73 -3.63
CA ALA A 13 7.97 7.74 -5.00
C ALA A 13 9.00 7.21 -6.00
N GLY A 14 10.28 7.59 -5.89
CA GLY A 14 11.35 7.09 -6.76
C GLY A 14 11.48 5.56 -6.73
N PHE A 15 11.62 4.95 -5.55
CA PHE A 15 11.65 3.48 -5.45
C PHE A 15 10.31 2.85 -5.85
N GLY A 16 9.17 3.46 -5.50
CA GLY A 16 7.85 2.95 -5.85
C GLY A 16 7.65 2.84 -7.36
N PHE A 17 8.05 3.87 -8.13
CA PHE A 17 7.96 3.86 -9.58
C PHE A 17 8.98 2.92 -10.22
N ILE A 18 10.25 2.94 -9.78
CA ILE A 18 11.28 2.04 -10.30
C ILE A 18 10.89 0.58 -10.05
N GLY A 19 10.40 0.27 -8.85
CA GLY A 19 9.87 -1.03 -8.46
C GLY A 19 8.72 -1.45 -9.37
N GLN A 20 7.71 -0.59 -9.56
CA GLN A 20 6.59 -0.88 -10.46
C GLN A 20 7.03 -1.10 -11.92
N THR A 21 7.88 -0.22 -12.46
CA THR A 21 8.37 -0.34 -13.85
C THR A 21 9.22 -1.60 -14.03
N TRP A 22 10.03 -1.97 -13.04
CA TRP A 22 10.82 -3.21 -13.06
C TRP A 22 9.93 -4.45 -12.96
N LEU A 23 8.88 -4.39 -12.13
CA LEU A 23 7.90 -5.48 -11.97
C LEU A 23 7.14 -5.73 -13.28
N LEU A 24 6.68 -4.67 -13.94
CA LEU A 24 6.00 -4.74 -15.25
C LEU A 24 6.90 -5.27 -16.36
N LYS A 25 8.21 -5.05 -16.27
CA LYS A 25 9.18 -5.49 -17.27
C LYS A 25 9.58 -6.96 -17.13
N ASN A 26 9.53 -7.52 -15.92
CA ASN A 26 10.00 -8.89 -15.63
C ASN A 26 8.86 -9.88 -15.29
N TYR A 27 7.68 -9.41 -14.88
CA TYR A 27 6.57 -10.27 -14.46
C TYR A 27 5.28 -9.94 -15.20
N LEU A 28 4.47 -10.97 -15.48
CA LEU A 28 3.14 -10.82 -16.07
C LEU A 28 2.29 -9.82 -15.25
N PRO A 29 1.50 -8.96 -15.89
CA PRO A 29 0.70 -7.92 -15.23
C PRO A 29 -0.12 -8.43 -14.05
N SER A 30 -0.63 -9.68 -14.10
CA SER A 30 -1.32 -10.31 -12.96
C SER A 30 -0.50 -10.37 -11.66
N LYS A 31 0.83 -10.56 -11.71
CA LYS A 31 1.67 -10.59 -10.51
C LYS A 31 1.89 -9.17 -9.96
N VAL A 32 1.96 -8.17 -10.83
CA VAL A 32 2.08 -6.75 -10.47
C VAL A 32 0.80 -6.25 -9.80
N THR A 33 -0.36 -6.66 -10.32
CA THR A 33 -1.66 -6.36 -9.74
C THR A 33 -1.80 -6.92 -8.33
N ILE A 34 -1.32 -8.14 -8.06
CA ILE A 34 -1.32 -8.72 -6.70
C ILE A 34 -0.44 -7.91 -5.73
N ILE A 35 0.73 -7.43 -6.17
CA ILE A 35 1.59 -6.57 -5.34
C ILE A 35 0.95 -5.20 -5.07
N SER A 36 0.32 -4.61 -6.08
CA SER A 36 -0.38 -3.33 -5.91
C SER A 36 -1.63 -3.46 -5.02
N LEU A 37 -2.26 -4.63 -5.01
CA LEU A 37 -3.40 -4.96 -4.15
C LEU A 37 -3.02 -5.29 -2.70
N SER A 38 -1.74 -5.57 -2.43
CA SER A 38 -1.27 -5.72 -1.05
C SER A 38 -0.91 -4.37 -0.42
N GLN A 39 -0.61 -3.33 -1.22
CA GLN A 39 -0.32 -1.97 -0.72
C GLN A 39 -1.39 -1.42 0.23
N PRO A 40 -2.71 -1.52 -0.04
CA PRO A 40 -3.75 -1.07 0.91
C PRO A 40 -3.67 -1.81 2.24
N VAL A 41 -3.47 -3.13 2.21
CA VAL A 41 -3.37 -3.96 3.41
C VAL A 41 -2.15 -3.60 4.24
N PHE A 42 -0.98 -3.46 3.60
CA PHE A 42 0.24 -2.99 4.25
C PHE A 42 0.11 -1.56 4.76
N GLY A 43 -0.58 -0.68 4.03
CA GLY A 43 -0.83 0.70 4.42
C GLY A 43 -1.65 0.79 5.70
N VAL A 44 -2.73 0.00 5.80
CA VAL A 44 -3.54 -0.08 7.02
C VAL A 44 -2.76 -0.70 8.18
N PHE A 45 -2.01 -1.77 7.92
CA PHE A 45 -1.19 -2.43 8.95
C PHE A 45 -0.09 -1.51 9.50
N LEU A 46 0.63 -0.80 8.63
CA LEU A 46 1.62 0.19 9.04
C LEU A 46 0.98 1.40 9.72
N ALA A 47 -0.18 1.86 9.25
CA ALA A 47 -0.90 2.94 9.91
C ALA A 47 -1.26 2.55 11.35
N TRP A 48 -1.71 1.31 11.59
CA TRP A 48 -1.97 0.81 12.93
C TRP A 48 -0.70 0.81 13.81
N ILE A 49 0.43 0.34 13.28
CA ILE A 49 1.72 0.33 14.00
C ILE A 49 2.22 1.74 14.31
N ILE A 50 2.16 2.65 13.33
CA ILE A 50 2.69 4.02 13.46
C ILE A 50 1.84 4.86 14.39
N LEU A 51 0.50 4.71 14.34
CA LEU A 51 -0.40 5.50 15.16
C LEU A 51 -0.30 5.11 16.64
N ASN A 52 0.03 3.84 16.94
CA ASN A 52 0.28 3.31 18.30
C ASN A 52 -0.86 3.63 19.30
N GLU A 53 -2.08 3.82 18.79
CA GLU A 53 -3.29 4.05 19.55
C GLU A 53 -4.13 2.77 19.61
N THR A 54 -4.87 2.59 20.71
CA THR A 54 -5.83 1.50 20.84
C THR A 54 -6.78 1.56 19.65
N PRO A 55 -6.85 0.54 18.78
CA PRO A 55 -7.62 0.63 17.55
C PRO A 55 -9.09 0.87 17.91
N GLY A 56 -9.55 2.10 17.70
CA GLY A 56 -10.95 2.46 17.83
C GLY A 56 -11.79 1.65 16.83
N ILE A 57 -13.10 1.56 17.08
CA ILE A 57 -14.02 0.81 16.22
C ILE A 57 -13.90 1.23 14.74
N GLU A 58 -13.57 2.51 14.51
CA GLU A 58 -13.38 3.11 13.19
C GLU A 58 -12.18 2.53 12.44
N LEU A 59 -11.05 2.29 13.12
CA LEU A 59 -9.86 1.71 12.50
C LEU A 59 -10.10 0.25 12.09
N VAL A 60 -10.85 -0.49 12.92
CA VAL A 60 -11.27 -1.87 12.61
C VAL A 60 -12.20 -1.88 11.40
N PHE A 61 -13.20 -0.99 11.35
CA PHE A 61 -14.09 -0.85 10.19
C PHE A 61 -13.33 -0.47 8.92
N ALA A 62 -12.43 0.50 9.00
CA ALA A 62 -11.59 0.91 7.87
C ALA A 62 -10.71 -0.25 7.38
N THR A 63 -10.11 -1.02 8.29
CA THR A 63 -9.31 -2.20 7.95
C THR A 63 -10.14 -3.25 7.23
N ILE A 64 -11.33 -3.59 7.75
CA ILE A 64 -12.24 -4.55 7.14
C ILE A 64 -12.66 -4.08 5.74
N LEU A 65 -13.01 -2.80 5.59
CA LEU A 65 -13.45 -2.22 4.32
C LEU A 65 -12.32 -2.29 3.27
N VAL A 66 -11.09 -1.92 3.66
CA VAL A 66 -9.92 -1.96 2.78
C VAL A 66 -9.55 -3.39 2.38
N VAL A 67 -9.60 -4.34 3.31
CA VAL A 67 -9.35 -5.76 3.03
C VAL A 67 -10.40 -6.33 2.09
N ILE A 68 -11.69 -6.06 2.32
CA ILE A 68 -12.79 -6.49 1.44
C ILE A 68 -12.65 -5.87 0.05
N GLY A 69 -12.41 -4.55 -0.03
CA GLY A 69 -12.22 -3.86 -1.31
C GLY A 69 -11.04 -4.41 -2.11
N SER A 70 -9.92 -4.66 -1.43
CA SER A 70 -8.74 -5.27 -2.04
C SER A 70 -9.05 -6.69 -2.53
N TYR A 71 -9.76 -7.51 -1.74
CA TYR A 71 -10.15 -8.86 -2.13
C TYR A 71 -11.11 -8.90 -3.33
N ILE A 72 -12.10 -8.01 -3.39
CA ILE A 72 -13.02 -7.90 -4.53
C ILE A 72 -12.25 -7.53 -5.80
N SER A 73 -11.27 -6.64 -5.68
CA SER A 73 -10.45 -6.22 -6.83
C SER A 73 -9.49 -7.31 -7.33
N VAL A 74 -9.19 -8.34 -6.54
CA VAL A 74 -8.44 -9.54 -6.99
C VAL A 74 -9.31 -10.45 -7.87
N LYS A 75 -10.62 -10.47 -7.63
CA LYS A 75 -11.53 -11.51 -8.17
C LYS A 75 -12.22 -11.12 -9.49
N LYS A 76 -11.97 -9.92 -10.01
CA LYS A 76 -12.58 -9.37 -11.23
C LYS A 76 -11.53 -9.15 -12.30
#